data_AF-A0A6A3DX40-F1
#
_entry.id   AF-A0A6A3DX40-F1
#
_cell.length_a   1.000
_cell.length_b   1.000
_cell.length_c   1.000
_cell.angle_alpha   90.00
_cell.angle_beta   90.00
_cell.angle_gamma   90.00
#
_symmetry.space_group_name_H-M   'P 1'
#
loop_
_entity.id
_entity.type
_entity.pdbx_description
1 polymer ?
#
loop_
_entity_poly.entity_id
_entity_poly.type
_entity_poly.pdbx_seq_one_letter_code
_entity_poly.pdbx_strand_id
1 'polypeptide(L)'
;MNATTLNINPTTLQIKGTTLNATGTELNKLSGCTATTAELNYLDLTSGAGTAEASKALVLDSNSTISSGISSLTSTNLISTTSTQCQIAAGTSFTSTTRASDFNLIIRNQSNTVGAQVGLSFTIEGTSDMTTYTPSVNLYCTRTATSAQYSMADFAISTRSSSNALSPMTERMRITQAGYIRFGSATSTAKLDITSSANLISGSWQRAMRILNDQATPIEFEVQIYNDVAGGANGVALGTTTTDPLRFMVNNTTRMYLNSSARLGVDLGPSWSPEATIHSGGEVWANTYMNIKGNGDGFARYRFNWSQTDYPVIGTDATIGAIRIGKCDANYNWTAYVPVRGGSYTNASDPYENET
;
A
#
# COMPACT_ATOMS: atom_id res chain seq x y z
N MET A 1 43.98 54.55 -72.26
CA MET A 1 44.04 53.37 -71.40
C MET A 1 43.32 53.71 -70.10
N ASN A 2 42.16 53.10 -69.82
CA ASN A 2 41.56 53.23 -68.49
C ASN A 2 42.41 52.38 -67.54
N ALA A 3 43.15 53.02 -66.64
CA ALA A 3 43.83 52.30 -65.57
C ALA A 3 42.75 51.66 -64.68
N THR A 4 42.70 50.33 -64.66
CA THR A 4 41.71 49.57 -63.88
C THR A 4 42.14 49.32 -62.43
N THR A 5 43.41 49.60 -62.13
CA THR A 5 44.01 49.38 -60.81
C THR A 5 44.86 50.59 -60.42
N LEU A 6 44.63 51.10 -59.21
CA LEU A 6 45.44 52.13 -58.59
C LEU A 6 46.43 51.47 -57.63
N ASN A 7 47.73 51.57 -57.93
CA ASN A 7 48.78 50.96 -57.11
C ASN A 7 49.36 51.98 -56.13
N ILE A 8 49.03 51.83 -54.84
CA ILE A 8 49.44 52.74 -53.75
C ILE A 8 50.19 51.91 -52.70
N ASN A 9 51.48 52.19 -52.49
CA ASN A 9 52.35 51.46 -51.55
C ASN A 9 53.07 52.39 -50.54
N PRO A 10 52.33 53.18 -49.73
CA PRO A 10 52.90 54.02 -48.70
C PRO A 10 53.22 53.18 -47.46
N THR A 11 54.13 53.68 -46.61
CA THR A 11 54.39 53.07 -45.30
C THR A 11 53.20 53.20 -44.35
N THR A 12 52.35 54.21 -44.54
CA THR A 12 51.07 54.39 -43.83
C THR A 12 50.01 54.94 -44.79
N LEU A 13 48.78 54.44 -44.69
CA LEU A 13 47.63 54.97 -45.43
C LEU A 13 46.71 55.69 -44.44
N GLN A 14 46.35 56.93 -44.71
CA GLN A 14 45.39 57.69 -43.90
C GLN A 14 44.14 58.00 -44.74
N ILE A 15 42.97 57.85 -44.13
CA ILE A 15 41.69 58.24 -44.73
C ILE A 15 41.06 59.28 -43.81
N LYS A 16 40.86 60.50 -44.31
CA LYS A 16 40.31 61.65 -43.56
C LYS A 16 41.01 61.91 -42.21
N GLY A 17 42.34 61.71 -42.16
CA GLY A 17 43.16 61.94 -40.97
C GLY A 17 43.21 60.76 -39.99
N THR A 18 42.49 59.66 -40.25
CA THR A 18 42.62 58.42 -39.48
C THR A 18 43.58 57.48 -40.19
N THR A 19 44.62 57.02 -39.48
CA THR A 19 45.53 55.97 -39.98
C THR A 19 44.78 54.65 -40.11
N LEU A 20 44.94 53.98 -41.25
CA LEU A 20 44.41 52.65 -41.49
C LEU A 20 45.39 51.62 -40.91
N ASN A 21 44.96 50.92 -39.87
CA ASN A 21 45.79 49.93 -39.17
C ASN A 21 45.64 48.50 -39.73
N ALA A 22 44.57 48.21 -40.46
CA ALA A 22 44.35 46.91 -41.08
C ALA A 22 45.27 46.74 -42.30
N THR A 23 45.88 45.57 -42.42
CA THR A 23 46.65 45.14 -43.60
C THR A 23 45.72 44.95 -44.80
N GLY A 24 46.28 45.00 -46.02
CA GLY A 24 45.51 44.68 -47.23
C GLY A 24 44.83 43.30 -47.16
N THR A 25 45.46 42.31 -46.52
CA THR A 25 44.88 40.97 -46.34
C THR A 25 43.65 40.96 -45.43
N GLU A 26 43.66 41.72 -44.34
CA GLU A 26 42.50 41.82 -43.43
C GLU A 26 41.33 42.55 -44.10
N LEU A 27 41.60 43.62 -44.84
CA LEU A 27 40.59 44.34 -45.61
C LEU A 27 40.02 43.47 -46.74
N ASN A 28 40.85 42.67 -47.40
CA ASN A 28 40.40 41.76 -48.45
C ASN A 28 39.43 40.68 -47.91
N LYS A 29 39.48 40.31 -46.62
CA LYS A 29 38.47 39.41 -46.02
C LYS A 29 37.07 40.05 -45.95
N LEU A 30 36.96 41.38 -45.99
CA LEU A 30 35.69 42.10 -46.07
C LEU A 30 35.19 42.24 -47.51
N SER A 31 36.03 41.96 -48.51
CA SER A 31 35.64 41.97 -49.91
C SER A 31 34.58 40.88 -50.15
N GLY A 32 33.37 41.28 -50.53
CA GLY A 32 32.23 40.37 -50.70
C GLY A 32 31.46 40.06 -49.41
N CYS A 33 31.82 40.66 -48.27
CA CYS A 33 30.98 40.60 -47.07
C CYS A 33 29.65 41.31 -47.33
N THR A 34 28.52 40.64 -47.08
CA THR A 34 27.17 41.19 -47.25
C THR A 34 26.57 41.71 -45.96
N ALA A 35 27.29 41.61 -44.83
CA ALA A 35 26.77 42.00 -43.53
C ALA A 35 26.57 43.53 -43.43
N THR A 36 25.40 43.91 -42.96
CA THR A 36 25.02 45.28 -42.62
C THR A 36 25.47 45.63 -41.20
N THR A 37 25.47 46.93 -40.87
CA THR A 37 25.70 47.37 -39.48
C THR A 37 24.68 46.76 -38.52
N ALA A 38 23.43 46.56 -38.95
CA ALA A 38 22.40 45.92 -38.14
C ALA A 38 22.72 44.45 -37.81
N GLU A 39 23.21 43.68 -38.79
CA GLU A 39 23.60 42.27 -38.58
C GLU A 39 24.84 42.13 -37.70
N LEU A 40 25.86 42.98 -37.90
CA LEU A 40 27.04 42.99 -37.04
C LEU A 40 26.70 43.37 -35.59
N ASN A 41 25.72 44.26 -35.40
CA ASN A 41 25.24 44.63 -34.08
C ASN A 41 24.55 43.48 -33.33
N TYR A 42 24.21 42.36 -33.98
CA TYR A 42 23.75 41.17 -33.27
C TYR A 42 24.86 40.42 -32.53
N LEU A 43 26.13 40.64 -32.89
CA LEU A 43 27.30 40.06 -32.23
C LEU A 43 27.92 40.99 -31.17
N ASP A 44 27.57 42.27 -31.19
CA ASP A 44 28.06 43.27 -30.24
C ASP A 44 27.32 43.16 -28.90
N LEU A 45 28.00 42.81 -27.82
CA LEU A 45 27.39 42.63 -26.49
C LEU A 45 27.63 43.85 -25.60
N THR A 46 26.59 44.32 -24.91
CA THR A 46 26.67 45.47 -23.99
C THR A 46 26.92 45.06 -22.53
N SER A 47 26.51 43.85 -22.17
CA SER A 47 26.58 43.28 -20.81
C SER A 47 27.80 42.36 -20.60
N GLY A 48 28.69 42.29 -21.60
CA GLY A 48 29.89 41.45 -21.58
C GLY A 48 29.63 39.98 -21.96
N ALA A 49 30.72 39.23 -22.12
CA ALA A 49 30.65 37.82 -22.50
C ALA A 49 29.96 36.96 -21.42
N GLY A 50 29.11 36.03 -21.83
CA GLY A 50 28.43 35.06 -20.95
C GLY A 50 27.03 35.45 -20.48
N THR A 51 26.53 36.63 -20.83
CA THR A 51 25.15 37.07 -20.57
C THR A 51 24.37 37.17 -21.87
N ALA A 52 23.21 36.51 -21.96
CA ALA A 52 22.35 36.63 -23.13
C ALA A 52 21.63 37.99 -23.15
N GLU A 53 21.60 38.65 -24.31
CA GLU A 53 20.93 39.93 -24.53
C GLU A 53 19.84 39.78 -25.60
N ALA A 54 18.77 40.57 -25.49
CA ALA A 54 17.68 40.55 -26.45
C ALA A 54 18.17 40.97 -27.85
N SER A 55 17.65 40.31 -28.88
CA SER A 55 18.00 40.58 -30.28
C SER A 55 19.50 40.43 -30.59
N LYS A 56 20.23 39.57 -29.85
CA LYS A 56 21.59 39.14 -30.18
C LYS A 56 21.61 37.73 -30.74
N ALA A 57 22.65 37.39 -31.50
CA ALA A 57 22.73 36.11 -32.19
C ALA A 57 23.09 34.96 -31.24
N LEU A 58 22.40 33.83 -31.39
CA LEU A 58 22.84 32.52 -30.94
C LEU A 58 23.12 31.70 -32.20
N VAL A 59 24.37 31.26 -32.37
CA VAL A 59 24.81 30.59 -33.61
C VAL A 59 24.68 29.08 -33.44
N LEU A 60 24.02 28.43 -34.40
CA LEU A 60 23.84 26.99 -34.45
C LEU A 60 25.02 26.34 -35.20
N ASP A 61 25.24 25.04 -34.98
CA ASP A 61 26.17 24.26 -35.80
C ASP A 61 25.60 23.98 -37.21
N SER A 62 26.36 23.27 -38.06
CA SER A 62 25.96 22.96 -39.44
C SER A 62 24.69 22.12 -39.55
N ASN A 63 24.26 21.49 -38.46
CA ASN A 63 23.03 20.71 -38.39
C ASN A 63 21.86 21.51 -37.78
N SER A 64 22.03 22.83 -37.60
CA SER A 64 21.09 23.68 -36.89
C SER A 64 20.87 23.27 -35.43
N THR A 65 21.90 22.71 -34.77
CA THR A 65 21.85 22.29 -33.36
C THR A 65 22.83 23.04 -32.47
N ILE A 66 22.65 22.90 -31.15
CA ILE A 66 23.61 23.33 -30.12
C ILE A 66 24.02 22.08 -29.34
N SER A 67 25.05 21.40 -29.84
CA SER A 67 25.52 20.11 -29.29
C SER A 67 26.46 20.25 -28.09
N SER A 68 27.04 21.44 -27.88
CA SER A 68 27.89 21.78 -26.73
C SER A 68 27.98 23.30 -26.55
N GLY A 69 28.53 23.78 -25.42
CA GLY A 69 28.79 25.21 -25.19
C GLY A 69 27.78 25.96 -24.31
N ILE A 70 26.63 25.35 -23.96
CA ILE A 70 25.72 25.88 -22.93
C ILE A 70 25.88 25.04 -21.67
N SER A 71 26.60 25.58 -20.67
CA SER A 71 26.80 24.92 -19.37
C SER A 71 25.61 25.07 -18.43
N SER A 72 24.79 26.09 -18.64
CA SER A 72 23.54 26.35 -17.91
C SER A 72 22.61 27.20 -18.78
N LEU A 73 21.32 26.88 -18.79
CA LEU A 73 20.28 27.66 -19.49
C LEU A 73 19.20 28.03 -18.48
N THR A 74 19.06 29.33 -18.21
CA THR A 74 17.88 29.86 -17.52
C THR A 74 16.93 30.43 -18.57
N SER A 75 15.77 29.81 -18.74
CA SER A 75 14.76 30.23 -19.71
C SER A 75 13.38 30.24 -19.06
N THR A 76 12.50 31.16 -19.47
CA THR A 76 11.12 31.21 -18.97
C THR A 76 10.29 30.02 -19.49
N ASN A 77 10.54 29.59 -20.74
CA ASN A 77 9.91 28.43 -21.36
C ASN A 77 10.93 27.70 -22.23
N LEU A 78 11.04 26.38 -22.10
CA LEU A 78 11.70 25.49 -23.06
C LEU A 78 10.60 24.65 -23.74
N ILE A 79 10.18 25.05 -24.93
CA ILE A 79 9.08 24.41 -25.66
C ILE A 79 9.66 23.49 -26.72
N SER A 80 9.47 22.18 -26.57
CA SER A 80 9.69 21.23 -27.67
C SER A 80 8.44 21.22 -28.55
N THR A 81 8.57 21.63 -29.81
CA THR A 81 7.46 21.66 -30.78
C THR A 81 7.23 20.31 -31.47
N THR A 82 8.06 19.30 -31.16
CA THR A 82 7.93 17.93 -31.63
C THR A 82 7.75 16.99 -30.44
N SER A 83 6.90 15.98 -30.59
CA SER A 83 6.40 15.12 -29.51
C SER A 83 7.43 14.15 -28.89
N THR A 84 8.74 14.31 -29.13
CA THR A 84 9.73 13.24 -28.84
C THR A 84 11.00 13.63 -28.07
N GLN A 85 11.23 14.90 -27.65
CA GLN A 85 12.61 15.28 -27.25
C GLN A 85 12.83 16.18 -26.03
N CYS A 86 11.84 16.48 -25.18
CA CYS A 86 12.15 17.09 -23.87
C CYS A 86 12.67 16.03 -22.89
N GLN A 87 13.83 15.42 -23.18
CA GLN A 87 14.56 14.55 -22.25
C GLN A 87 15.38 15.41 -21.29
N ILE A 88 15.07 15.29 -20.01
CA ILE A 88 15.83 15.91 -18.92
C ILE A 88 16.94 14.92 -18.55
N ALA A 89 18.20 15.31 -18.67
CA ALA A 89 19.32 14.47 -18.25
C ALA A 89 19.14 14.06 -16.77
N ALA A 90 19.44 12.81 -16.44
CA ALA A 90 19.29 12.29 -15.08
C ALA A 90 19.95 13.24 -14.05
N GLY A 91 19.18 13.70 -13.07
CA GLY A 91 19.65 14.61 -12.01
C GLY A 91 19.36 16.11 -12.21
N THR A 92 18.58 16.50 -13.22
CA THR A 92 18.13 17.90 -13.38
C THR A 92 16.64 18.06 -13.01
N SER A 93 16.31 19.07 -12.20
CA SER A 93 14.94 19.30 -11.67
C SER A 93 14.07 20.10 -12.64
N PHE A 94 12.77 19.80 -12.68
CA PHE A 94 11.77 20.50 -13.50
C PHE A 94 10.96 21.47 -12.62
N THR A 95 11.27 22.76 -12.63
CA THR A 95 10.59 23.76 -11.78
C THR A 95 9.57 24.61 -12.56
N SER A 96 8.39 24.80 -11.96
CA SER A 96 7.33 25.72 -12.42
C SER A 96 6.91 26.63 -11.26
N THR A 97 6.66 27.90 -11.56
CA THR A 97 6.34 28.94 -10.57
C THR A 97 4.84 28.97 -10.24
N THR A 98 4.49 28.46 -9.06
CA THR A 98 3.41 28.84 -8.11
C THR A 98 2.91 27.58 -7.38
N ARG A 99 3.06 27.56 -6.03
CA ARG A 99 2.75 26.48 -5.05
C ARG A 99 3.33 25.08 -5.30
N ALA A 100 3.77 24.80 -6.51
CA ALA A 100 4.31 23.51 -6.91
C ALA A 100 5.85 23.45 -6.84
N SER A 101 6.50 24.53 -6.38
CA SER A 101 7.96 24.66 -6.22
C SER A 101 8.55 23.74 -5.15
N ASP A 102 7.73 23.19 -4.26
CA ASP A 102 8.18 22.22 -3.27
C ASP A 102 8.39 20.82 -3.89
N PHE A 103 7.94 20.61 -5.12
CA PHE A 103 8.06 19.34 -5.85
C PHE A 103 9.03 19.48 -7.03
N ASN A 104 9.98 18.55 -7.12
CA ASN A 104 10.99 18.52 -8.18
C ASN A 104 10.45 18.12 -9.57
N LEU A 105 9.20 17.62 -9.65
CA LEU A 105 8.55 17.18 -10.87
C LEU A 105 7.03 17.39 -10.76
N ILE A 106 6.45 18.09 -11.73
CA ILE A 106 5.01 18.34 -11.82
C ILE A 106 4.52 17.83 -13.18
N ILE A 107 3.59 16.88 -13.16
CA ILE A 107 2.99 16.30 -14.36
C ILE A 107 1.52 16.69 -14.35
N ARG A 108 1.03 17.26 -15.46
CA ARG A 108 -0.36 17.73 -15.58
C ARG A 108 -0.98 17.22 -16.87
N ASN A 109 -2.25 16.84 -16.79
CA ASN A 109 -3.14 16.69 -17.92
C ASN A 109 -4.16 17.83 -17.86
N GLN A 110 -4.22 18.66 -18.90
CA GLN A 110 -5.13 19.82 -18.96
C GLN A 110 -6.58 19.45 -19.31
N SER A 111 -6.88 18.16 -19.50
CA SER A 111 -8.25 17.71 -19.70
C SER A 111 -9.09 17.88 -18.43
N ASN A 112 -10.25 18.53 -18.57
CA ASN A 112 -11.23 18.76 -17.51
C ASN A 112 -12.34 17.68 -17.47
N THR A 113 -12.14 16.56 -18.17
CA THR A 113 -13.12 15.47 -18.28
C THR A 113 -12.95 14.47 -17.13
N VAL A 114 -14.04 13.97 -16.54
CA VAL A 114 -13.97 12.85 -15.58
C VAL A 114 -13.32 11.64 -16.23
N GLY A 115 -12.40 10.98 -15.52
CA GLY A 115 -11.59 9.91 -16.08
C GLY A 115 -10.30 10.40 -16.75
N ALA A 116 -10.07 11.71 -16.88
CA ALA A 116 -8.78 12.22 -17.29
C ALA A 116 -7.69 11.78 -16.30
N GLN A 117 -6.60 11.23 -16.83
CA GLN A 117 -5.50 10.68 -16.05
C GLN A 117 -4.22 11.48 -16.23
N VAL A 118 -3.42 11.52 -15.18
CA VAL A 118 -2.05 12.01 -15.21
C VAL A 118 -1.20 11.15 -14.30
N GLY A 119 0.03 10.84 -14.71
CA GLY A 119 0.86 9.95 -13.92
C GLY A 119 2.23 9.71 -14.51
N LEU A 120 2.88 8.70 -13.94
CA LEU A 120 4.17 8.18 -14.32
C LEU A 120 4.03 6.72 -14.74
N SER A 121 4.64 6.38 -15.86
CA SER A 121 4.68 5.02 -16.39
C SER A 121 6.10 4.49 -16.32
N PHE A 122 6.24 3.26 -15.86
CA PHE A 122 7.49 2.52 -15.83
C PHE A 122 7.38 1.34 -16.77
N THR A 123 8.37 1.20 -17.65
CA THR A 123 8.37 0.20 -18.70
C THR A 123 9.70 -0.53 -18.69
N ILE A 124 9.64 -1.86 -18.60
CA ILE A 124 10.78 -2.76 -18.63
C ILE A 124 10.49 -3.78 -19.73
N GLU A 125 11.11 -3.57 -20.89
CA GLU A 125 10.87 -4.39 -22.08
C GLU A 125 12.20 -4.79 -22.73
N GLY A 126 12.23 -5.96 -23.36
CA GLY A 126 13.38 -6.41 -24.15
C GLY A 126 13.36 -5.94 -25.60
N THR A 127 12.37 -5.13 -25.98
CA THR A 127 12.15 -4.61 -27.33
C THR A 127 12.52 -3.14 -27.41
N SER A 128 13.06 -2.71 -28.56
CA SER A 128 13.39 -1.31 -28.85
C SER A 128 12.20 -0.48 -29.34
N ASP A 129 11.08 -1.12 -29.70
CA ASP A 129 9.85 -0.43 -30.11
C ASP A 129 8.94 -0.21 -28.90
N MET A 130 8.73 1.06 -28.56
CA MET A 130 7.94 1.54 -27.43
C MET A 130 6.62 2.20 -27.86
N THR A 131 6.28 2.16 -29.15
CA THR A 131 5.21 3.01 -29.72
C THR A 131 3.80 2.44 -29.57
N THR A 132 3.66 1.13 -29.32
CA THR A 132 2.35 0.45 -29.28
C THR A 132 2.10 -0.36 -28.00
N TYR A 133 2.89 -0.20 -26.95
CA TYR A 133 2.88 -1.10 -25.79
C TYR A 133 2.18 -0.50 -24.58
N THR A 134 1.59 -1.36 -23.76
CA THR A 134 1.15 -0.99 -22.42
C THR A 134 2.35 -1.03 -21.46
N PRO A 135 2.54 0.00 -20.61
CA PRO A 135 3.67 0.06 -19.69
C PRO A 135 3.62 -1.07 -18.66
N SER A 136 4.75 -1.38 -18.01
CA SER A 136 4.79 -2.46 -17.02
C SER A 136 4.04 -2.08 -15.74
N VAL A 137 4.20 -0.83 -15.28
CA VAL A 137 3.57 -0.26 -14.10
C VAL A 137 3.14 1.18 -14.37
N ASN A 138 1.97 1.59 -13.88
CA ASN A 138 1.56 2.99 -13.82
C ASN A 138 1.27 3.43 -12.40
N LEU A 139 1.74 4.63 -12.06
CA LEU A 139 1.34 5.40 -10.89
C LEU A 139 0.60 6.63 -11.39
N TYR A 140 -0.71 6.70 -11.16
CA TYR A 140 -1.53 7.72 -11.81
C TYR A 140 -2.65 8.24 -10.91
N CYS A 141 -3.02 9.48 -11.17
CA CYS A 141 -4.20 10.11 -10.62
C CYS A 141 -5.31 10.10 -11.67
N THR A 142 -6.55 9.85 -11.27
CA THR A 142 -7.73 9.92 -12.14
C THR A 142 -8.67 11.00 -11.62
N ARG A 143 -9.02 11.95 -12.48
CA ARG A 143 -10.00 12.99 -12.18
C ARG A 143 -11.37 12.39 -11.92
N THR A 144 -11.99 12.71 -10.79
CA THR A 144 -13.29 12.14 -10.39
C THR A 144 -14.49 13.09 -10.47
N ALA A 145 -14.26 14.41 -10.63
CA ALA A 145 -15.34 15.40 -10.67
C ALA A 145 -15.43 16.12 -12.02
N THR A 146 -16.65 16.38 -12.50
CA THR A 146 -16.92 17.19 -13.69
C THR A 146 -16.69 18.68 -13.41
N SER A 147 -16.11 19.41 -14.38
CA SER A 147 -16.22 20.86 -14.57
C SER A 147 -15.63 21.82 -13.51
N ALA A 148 -15.05 21.34 -12.41
CA ALA A 148 -14.34 22.22 -11.47
C ALA A 148 -12.90 22.52 -11.94
N GLN A 149 -12.51 23.80 -11.87
CA GLN A 149 -11.14 24.30 -12.11
C GLN A 149 -10.10 23.60 -11.21
N TYR A 150 -10.55 23.06 -10.08
CA TYR A 150 -9.81 22.17 -9.19
C TYR A 150 -10.62 20.89 -9.01
N SER A 151 -10.08 19.74 -9.38
CA SER A 151 -10.76 18.47 -9.16
C SER A 151 -10.08 17.66 -8.10
N MET A 152 -10.90 16.93 -7.35
CA MET A 152 -10.46 15.79 -6.59
C MET A 152 -10.01 14.68 -7.56
N ALA A 153 -9.14 13.80 -7.10
CA ALA A 153 -8.65 12.70 -7.89
C ALA A 153 -8.45 11.46 -7.02
N ASP A 154 -8.62 10.30 -7.63
CA ASP A 154 -8.19 9.03 -7.06
C ASP A 154 -6.72 8.83 -7.43
N PHE A 155 -5.90 8.34 -6.50
CA PHE A 155 -4.53 7.87 -6.79
C PHE A 155 -4.52 6.35 -6.93
N ALA A 156 -3.88 5.82 -7.97
CA ALA A 156 -3.89 4.39 -8.26
C ALA A 156 -2.54 3.87 -8.75
N ILE A 157 -2.32 2.59 -8.47
CA ILE A 157 -1.19 1.79 -8.94
C ILE A 157 -1.77 0.66 -9.78
N SER A 158 -1.30 0.53 -11.02
CA SER A 158 -1.67 -0.60 -11.89
C SER A 158 -0.45 -1.27 -12.48
N THR A 159 -0.57 -2.56 -12.77
CA THR A 159 0.46 -3.32 -13.49
C THR A 159 -0.15 -4.07 -14.66
N ARG A 160 0.69 -4.43 -15.64
CA ARG A 160 0.25 -5.22 -16.78
C ARG A 160 -0.32 -6.56 -16.32
N SER A 161 -1.48 -6.92 -16.83
CA SER A 161 -2.18 -8.16 -16.46
C SER A 161 -1.45 -9.44 -16.89
N SER A 162 -0.58 -9.36 -17.90
CA SER A 162 0.22 -10.50 -18.35
C SER A 162 1.54 -10.09 -19.00
N SER A 163 2.32 -11.06 -19.47
CA SER A 163 3.53 -10.85 -20.25
C SER A 163 3.28 -10.37 -21.68
N ASN A 164 2.03 -10.36 -22.16
CA ASN A 164 1.70 -9.84 -23.49
C ASN A 164 1.73 -8.29 -23.48
N ALA A 165 2.52 -7.75 -24.41
CA ALA A 165 2.67 -6.33 -24.78
C ALA A 165 1.43 -5.43 -24.69
N LEU A 166 0.28 -5.95 -25.12
CA LEU A 166 -0.97 -5.21 -25.25
C LEU A 166 -1.96 -5.50 -24.12
N SER A 167 -1.55 -6.31 -23.13
CA SER A 167 -2.44 -6.67 -22.05
C SER A 167 -2.87 -5.44 -21.26
N PRO A 168 -4.14 -5.37 -20.85
CA PRO A 168 -4.62 -4.20 -20.13
C PRO A 168 -3.88 -4.02 -18.80
N MET A 169 -3.85 -2.76 -18.34
CA MET A 169 -3.48 -2.42 -16.98
C MET A 169 -4.53 -2.94 -16.00
N THR A 170 -4.09 -3.70 -15.00
CA THR A 170 -4.90 -4.09 -13.85
C THR A 170 -4.53 -3.23 -12.66
N GLU A 171 -5.50 -2.48 -12.14
CA GLU A 171 -5.35 -1.76 -10.87
C GLU A 171 -5.09 -2.75 -9.74
N ARG A 172 -4.02 -2.50 -8.98
CA ARG A 172 -3.63 -3.30 -7.82
C ARG A 172 -4.02 -2.60 -6.52
N MET A 173 -3.90 -1.29 -6.49
CA MET A 173 -4.21 -0.45 -5.34
C MET A 173 -4.81 0.88 -5.79
N ARG A 174 -5.76 1.41 -5.02
CA ARG A 174 -6.24 2.79 -5.17
C ARG A 174 -6.52 3.43 -3.82
N ILE A 175 -6.24 4.72 -3.73
CA ILE A 175 -6.74 5.63 -2.71
C ILE A 175 -7.76 6.53 -3.41
N THR A 176 -9.02 6.41 -2.99
CA THR A 176 -10.09 7.22 -3.59
C THR A 176 -10.07 8.64 -3.04
N GLN A 177 -10.70 9.55 -3.76
CA GLN A 177 -10.93 10.94 -3.34
C GLN A 177 -11.65 11.05 -1.98
N ALA A 178 -12.46 10.04 -1.61
CA ALA A 178 -13.16 9.93 -0.33
C ALA A 178 -12.29 9.31 0.80
N GLY A 179 -11.02 9.00 0.51
CA GLY A 179 -10.07 8.44 1.47
C GLY A 179 -10.25 6.95 1.75
N TYR A 180 -10.87 6.20 0.85
CA TYR A 180 -10.90 4.73 0.91
C TYR A 180 -9.62 4.15 0.30
N ILE A 181 -8.97 3.22 1.00
CA ILE A 181 -7.82 2.46 0.51
C ILE A 181 -8.30 1.08 0.09
N ARG A 182 -7.96 0.66 -1.12
CA ARG A 182 -8.40 -0.64 -1.63
C ARG A 182 -7.28 -1.41 -2.31
N PHE A 183 -7.39 -2.73 -2.21
CA PHE A 183 -6.55 -3.69 -2.92
C PHE A 183 -7.45 -4.66 -3.71
N GLY A 184 -7.27 -4.71 -5.03
CA GLY A 184 -7.87 -5.73 -5.91
C GLY A 184 -9.35 -5.57 -6.33
N SER A 185 -10.11 -4.57 -5.85
CA SER A 185 -11.52 -4.34 -6.26
C SER A 185 -11.77 -2.94 -6.83
N ALA A 186 -12.74 -2.85 -7.75
CA ALA A 186 -13.19 -1.61 -8.38
C ALA A 186 -14.24 -0.81 -7.58
N THR A 187 -14.77 -1.35 -6.49
CA THR A 187 -15.76 -0.72 -5.60
C THR A 187 -15.34 -0.81 -4.14
N SER A 188 -15.68 0.19 -3.34
CA SER A 188 -15.36 0.22 -1.91
C SER A 188 -16.61 0.30 -1.05
N THR A 189 -16.63 -0.47 0.02
CA THR A 189 -17.68 -0.50 1.06
C THR A 189 -17.15 -0.15 2.44
N ALA A 190 -15.83 -0.09 2.62
CA ALA A 190 -15.18 0.29 3.87
C ALA A 190 -13.97 1.21 3.65
N LYS A 191 -13.37 1.70 4.74
CA LYS A 191 -12.15 2.53 4.70
C LYS A 191 -10.92 1.79 4.21
N LEU A 192 -10.85 0.50 4.50
CA LEU A 192 -9.85 -0.42 3.97
C LEU A 192 -10.60 -1.63 3.39
N ASP A 193 -10.54 -1.80 2.07
CA ASP A 193 -11.09 -2.96 1.38
C ASP A 193 -9.98 -3.82 0.80
N ILE A 194 -9.99 -5.11 1.15
CA ILE A 194 -9.07 -6.10 0.60
C ILE A 194 -9.90 -7.18 -0.08
N THR A 195 -9.71 -7.34 -1.39
CA THR A 195 -10.36 -8.40 -2.16
C THR A 195 -9.39 -9.56 -2.35
N SER A 196 -9.77 -10.73 -1.88
CA SER A 196 -9.00 -11.96 -2.05
C SER A 196 -8.95 -12.39 -3.52
N SER A 197 -8.01 -13.29 -3.83
CA SER A 197 -7.84 -13.83 -5.18
C SER A 197 -8.11 -15.32 -5.19
N ALA A 198 -8.76 -15.81 -6.26
CA ALA A 198 -8.90 -17.24 -6.52
C ALA A 198 -7.55 -17.96 -6.71
N ASN A 199 -6.47 -17.22 -6.93
CA ASN A 199 -5.12 -17.77 -7.06
C ASN A 199 -4.38 -17.89 -5.71
N LEU A 200 -4.91 -17.31 -4.63
CA LEU A 200 -4.28 -17.30 -3.31
C LEU A 200 -5.01 -18.24 -2.35
N ILE A 201 -4.90 -19.55 -2.61
CA ILE A 201 -5.68 -20.59 -1.92
C ILE A 201 -4.91 -21.31 -0.80
N SER A 202 -5.55 -21.47 0.34
CA SER A 202 -5.15 -22.33 1.47
C SER A 202 -6.13 -23.50 1.56
N GLY A 203 -5.76 -24.65 0.98
CA GLY A 203 -6.75 -25.67 0.65
C GLY A 203 -7.80 -25.09 -0.31
N SER A 204 -9.06 -25.07 0.11
CA SER A 204 -10.16 -24.46 -0.68
C SER A 204 -10.45 -23.00 -0.32
N TRP A 205 -9.85 -22.46 0.75
CA TRP A 205 -10.14 -21.11 1.27
C TRP A 205 -9.23 -20.06 0.64
N GLN A 206 -9.77 -18.90 0.27
CA GLN A 206 -8.94 -17.81 -0.24
C GLN A 206 -8.32 -17.03 0.92
N ARG A 207 -7.03 -16.73 0.82
CA ARG A 207 -6.33 -15.84 1.76
C ARG A 207 -6.68 -14.40 1.43
N ALA A 208 -7.44 -13.75 2.30
CA ALA A 208 -7.81 -12.35 2.15
C ALA A 208 -6.72 -11.43 2.72
N MET A 209 -6.14 -11.79 3.88
CA MET A 209 -5.12 -10.99 4.54
C MET A 209 -4.13 -11.90 5.27
N ARG A 210 -2.84 -11.53 5.24
CA ARG A 210 -1.73 -12.24 5.87
C ARG A 210 -0.80 -11.23 6.55
N ILE A 211 -0.53 -11.43 7.83
CA ILE A 211 0.41 -10.63 8.63
C ILE A 211 1.42 -11.59 9.27
N LEU A 212 2.70 -11.26 9.20
CA LEU A 212 3.77 -12.04 9.82
C LEU A 212 4.79 -11.12 10.48
N ASN A 213 5.54 -11.65 11.45
CA ASN A 213 6.70 -10.96 12.02
C ASN A 213 7.96 -11.18 11.17
N ASP A 214 8.94 -10.28 11.33
CA ASP A 214 10.22 -10.35 10.61
C ASP A 214 11.24 -11.19 11.41
N GLN A 215 10.98 -12.49 11.54
CA GLN A 215 11.88 -13.46 12.17
C GLN A 215 12.28 -14.54 11.16
N ALA A 216 13.38 -15.26 11.39
CA ALA A 216 13.83 -16.33 10.49
C ALA A 216 12.77 -17.43 10.28
N THR A 217 11.95 -17.69 11.30
CA THR A 217 10.74 -18.53 11.23
C THR A 217 9.53 -17.70 11.66
N PRO A 218 8.87 -17.00 10.72
CA PRO A 218 7.76 -16.12 11.05
C PRO A 218 6.56 -16.88 11.62
N ILE A 219 5.95 -16.29 12.64
CA ILE A 219 4.57 -16.60 13.04
C ILE A 219 3.65 -15.76 12.17
N GLU A 220 2.60 -16.39 11.68
CA GLU A 220 1.72 -15.80 10.71
C GLU A 220 0.28 -15.82 11.20
N PHE A 221 -0.37 -14.66 11.15
CA PHE A 221 -1.81 -14.48 11.31
C PHE A 221 -2.45 -14.30 9.93
N GLU A 222 -3.50 -15.07 9.65
CA GLU A 222 -4.28 -14.94 8.42
C GLU A 222 -5.77 -14.70 8.71
N VAL A 223 -6.41 -13.99 7.77
CA VAL A 223 -7.85 -14.01 7.56
C VAL A 223 -8.11 -14.71 6.23
N GLN A 224 -8.83 -15.81 6.29
CA GLN A 224 -9.23 -16.62 5.15
C GLN A 224 -10.73 -16.54 4.95
N ILE A 225 -11.17 -16.41 3.70
CA ILE A 225 -12.57 -16.32 3.32
C ILE A 225 -12.86 -17.40 2.29
N TYR A 226 -13.98 -18.10 2.46
CA TYR A 226 -14.40 -19.15 1.53
C TYR A 226 -15.81 -18.91 1.04
N ASN A 227 -15.96 -19.11 -0.26
CA ASN A 227 -17.24 -19.16 -0.93
C ASN A 227 -17.16 -20.28 -1.97
N ASP A 228 -17.85 -21.40 -1.73
CA ASP A 228 -18.05 -22.39 -2.77
C ASP A 228 -19.22 -21.99 -3.66
N VAL A 229 -19.06 -22.19 -4.96
CA VAL A 229 -20.16 -22.05 -5.93
C VAL A 229 -21.13 -23.23 -5.81
N ALA A 230 -20.70 -24.36 -5.21
CA ALA A 230 -21.44 -25.62 -5.12
C ALA A 230 -22.11 -25.90 -3.74
N GLY A 231 -22.14 -24.92 -2.82
CA GLY A 231 -22.85 -25.07 -1.54
C GLY A 231 -22.07 -25.76 -0.41
N GLY A 232 -20.75 -25.94 -0.56
CA GLY A 232 -19.83 -26.21 0.55
C GLY A 232 -19.78 -25.07 1.58
N ALA A 233 -19.26 -25.34 2.78
CA ALA A 233 -19.38 -24.49 3.97
C ALA A 233 -18.74 -23.08 3.83
N ASN A 234 -19.46 -22.13 3.24
CA ASN A 234 -19.10 -20.70 3.17
C ASN A 234 -18.80 -20.13 4.55
N GLY A 235 -17.76 -19.29 4.65
CA GLY A 235 -17.41 -18.69 5.93
C GLY A 235 -16.17 -17.82 5.93
N VAL A 236 -15.79 -17.41 7.13
CA VAL A 236 -14.56 -16.66 7.43
C VAL A 236 -13.82 -17.38 8.54
N ALA A 237 -12.52 -17.55 8.36
CA ALA A 237 -11.61 -18.04 9.38
C ALA A 237 -10.54 -16.99 9.67
N LEU A 238 -10.10 -16.92 10.92
CA LEU A 238 -9.01 -16.06 11.35
C LEU A 238 -8.17 -16.76 12.41
N GLY A 239 -6.85 -16.67 12.30
CA GLY A 239 -5.96 -17.31 13.26
C GLY A 239 -4.53 -17.48 12.77
N THR A 240 -3.76 -18.29 13.49
CA THR A 240 -2.38 -18.61 13.11
C THR A 240 -2.35 -19.76 12.11
N THR A 241 -1.44 -19.71 11.14
CA THR A 241 -1.18 -20.85 10.22
C THR A 241 0.00 -21.71 10.66
N THR A 242 0.69 -21.31 11.74
CA THR A 242 1.74 -22.08 12.41
C THR A 242 1.18 -22.83 13.62
N THR A 243 1.99 -23.67 14.26
CA THR A 243 1.60 -24.39 15.50
C THR A 243 1.57 -23.49 16.74
N ASP A 244 1.58 -22.16 16.55
CA ASP A 244 1.67 -21.18 17.64
C ASP A 244 0.30 -20.74 18.14
N PRO A 245 0.18 -20.31 19.41
CA PRO A 245 -1.08 -19.87 19.96
C PRO A 245 -1.67 -18.62 19.28
N LEU A 246 -2.98 -18.61 19.04
CA LEU A 246 -3.73 -17.39 18.71
C LEU A 246 -4.19 -16.72 20.01
N ARG A 247 -3.74 -15.48 20.26
CA ARG A 247 -3.98 -14.76 21.52
C ARG A 247 -4.80 -13.49 21.33
N PHE A 248 -5.72 -13.24 22.26
CA PHE A 248 -6.44 -11.98 22.43
C PHE A 248 -5.96 -11.31 23.73
N MET A 249 -5.52 -10.06 23.60
CA MET A 249 -4.86 -9.32 24.68
C MET A 249 -5.65 -8.10 25.11
N VAL A 250 -5.52 -7.74 26.39
CA VAL A 250 -5.97 -6.45 26.94
C VAL A 250 -4.80 -5.87 27.74
N ASN A 251 -4.46 -4.61 27.50
CA ASN A 251 -3.32 -3.94 28.14
C ASN A 251 -2.03 -4.78 28.08
N ASN A 252 -1.71 -5.28 26.88
CA ASN A 252 -0.52 -6.11 26.61
C ASN A 252 -0.43 -7.45 27.38
N THR A 253 -1.53 -7.92 27.98
CA THR A 253 -1.59 -9.23 28.67
C THR A 253 -2.58 -10.14 27.97
N THR A 254 -2.22 -11.42 27.81
CA THR A 254 -3.12 -12.41 27.22
C THR A 254 -4.29 -12.67 28.16
N ARG A 255 -5.51 -12.49 27.65
CA ARG A 255 -6.75 -12.74 28.40
C ARG A 255 -7.51 -13.95 27.86
N MET A 256 -7.38 -14.24 26.57
CA MET A 256 -7.98 -15.41 25.94
C MET A 256 -7.04 -15.92 24.84
N TYR A 257 -6.95 -17.24 24.65
CA TYR A 257 -6.16 -17.80 23.56
C TYR A 257 -6.50 -19.24 23.20
N LEU A 258 -6.16 -19.65 21.98
CA LEU A 258 -6.08 -21.06 21.56
C LEU A 258 -4.61 -21.49 21.61
N ASN A 259 -4.28 -22.58 22.30
CA ASN A 259 -2.92 -23.13 22.28
C ASN A 259 -2.67 -24.02 21.04
N SER A 260 -1.45 -24.54 20.90
CA SER A 260 -1.05 -25.44 19.80
C SER A 260 -1.86 -26.75 19.73
N SER A 261 -2.55 -27.13 20.82
CA SER A 261 -3.45 -28.29 20.89
C SER A 261 -4.92 -27.90 20.67
N ALA A 262 -5.19 -26.72 20.13
CA ALA A 262 -6.52 -26.16 19.87
C ALA A 262 -7.42 -26.05 21.12
N ARG A 263 -6.83 -25.84 22.30
CA ARG A 263 -7.56 -25.65 23.56
C ARG A 263 -7.73 -24.17 23.88
N LEU A 264 -8.92 -23.79 24.34
CA LEU A 264 -9.26 -22.43 24.73
C LEU A 264 -8.87 -22.16 26.19
N GLY A 265 -7.96 -21.21 26.41
CA GLY A 265 -7.68 -20.64 27.73
C GLY A 265 -8.34 -19.27 27.89
N VAL A 266 -8.88 -19.00 29.07
CA VAL A 266 -9.39 -17.68 29.48
C VAL A 266 -8.82 -17.32 30.85
N ASP A 267 -8.23 -16.13 30.98
CA ASP A 267 -7.68 -15.57 32.22
C ASP A 267 -6.72 -16.50 32.98
N LEU A 268 -5.94 -17.29 32.24
CA LEU A 268 -4.89 -18.12 32.81
C LEU A 268 -3.67 -17.26 33.17
N GLY A 269 -3.07 -17.55 34.33
CA GLY A 269 -1.80 -16.94 34.73
C GLY A 269 -0.68 -17.24 33.72
N PRO A 270 0.40 -16.45 33.71
CA PRO A 270 1.45 -16.51 32.69
C PRO A 270 2.20 -17.86 32.62
N SER A 271 2.13 -18.68 33.67
CA SER A 271 2.76 -20.00 33.76
C SER A 271 1.83 -21.17 33.41
N TRP A 272 0.57 -20.90 33.05
CA TRP A 272 -0.44 -21.94 32.84
C TRP A 272 -0.87 -22.02 31.38
N SER A 273 -0.78 -23.21 30.78
CA SER A 273 -1.38 -23.56 29.49
C SER A 273 -2.74 -24.23 29.70
N PRO A 274 -3.69 -24.17 28.75
CA PRO A 274 -4.96 -24.87 28.89
C PRO A 274 -4.72 -26.38 28.83
N GLU A 275 -5.04 -27.07 29.91
CA GLU A 275 -4.90 -28.54 30.03
C GLU A 275 -6.18 -29.28 29.63
N ALA A 276 -7.31 -28.57 29.62
CA ALA A 276 -8.60 -29.01 29.12
C ALA A 276 -8.98 -28.26 27.85
N THR A 277 -9.97 -28.76 27.10
CA THR A 277 -10.48 -28.11 25.87
C THR A 277 -10.90 -26.66 26.10
N ILE A 278 -11.48 -26.37 27.27
CA ILE A 278 -11.74 -25.02 27.77
C ILE A 278 -11.21 -24.95 29.20
N HIS A 279 -10.31 -24.02 29.50
CA HIS A 279 -9.73 -23.82 30.82
C HIS A 279 -9.89 -22.34 31.22
N SER A 280 -10.67 -22.09 32.28
CA SER A 280 -10.75 -20.77 32.91
C SER A 280 -9.82 -20.71 34.10
N GLY A 281 -9.04 -19.64 34.21
CA GLY A 281 -8.20 -19.36 35.39
C GLY A 281 -8.97 -18.78 36.59
N GLY A 282 -10.29 -18.65 36.48
CA GLY A 282 -11.15 -18.12 37.53
C GLY A 282 -12.56 -18.72 37.52
N GLU A 283 -13.48 -18.08 38.24
CA GLU A 283 -14.88 -18.51 38.29
C GLU A 283 -15.58 -18.30 36.95
N VAL A 284 -16.40 -19.28 36.55
CA VAL A 284 -17.25 -19.17 35.36
C VAL A 284 -18.68 -18.84 35.81
N TRP A 285 -19.08 -17.59 35.61
CA TRP A 285 -20.45 -17.15 35.88
C TRP A 285 -21.32 -17.28 34.62
N ALA A 286 -22.37 -18.08 34.68
CA ALA A 286 -23.32 -18.24 33.57
C ALA A 286 -24.65 -17.55 33.89
N ASN A 287 -25.13 -16.69 32.99
CA ASN A 287 -26.44 -16.02 33.14
C ASN A 287 -27.64 -16.95 32.93
N THR A 288 -27.42 -18.16 32.42
CA THR A 288 -28.51 -19.11 32.11
C THR A 288 -28.09 -20.54 32.47
N TYR A 289 -27.42 -21.26 31.57
CA TYR A 289 -26.94 -22.62 31.85
C TYR A 289 -25.54 -22.85 31.29
N MET A 290 -24.74 -23.65 32.00
CA MET A 290 -23.53 -24.26 31.44
C MET A 290 -23.94 -25.55 30.70
N ASN A 291 -23.91 -25.50 29.37
CA ASN A 291 -24.32 -26.62 28.52
C ASN A 291 -23.13 -27.53 28.19
N ILE A 292 -23.19 -28.82 28.54
CA ILE A 292 -22.33 -29.85 27.92
C ILE A 292 -23.14 -30.47 26.79
N LYS A 293 -22.65 -30.35 25.54
CA LYS A 293 -23.32 -30.78 24.28
C LYS A 293 -24.50 -31.73 24.52
N GLY A 294 -25.72 -31.23 24.32
CA GLY A 294 -26.87 -32.09 24.17
C GLY A 294 -26.69 -32.91 22.89
N ASN A 295 -26.72 -34.24 22.99
CA ASN A 295 -26.94 -35.06 21.81
C ASN A 295 -28.43 -34.88 21.50
N GLY A 296 -28.79 -34.08 20.49
CA GLY A 296 -30.15 -33.99 19.92
C GLY A 296 -31.30 -33.40 20.76
N ASP A 297 -31.32 -33.58 22.08
CA ASP A 297 -32.60 -33.62 22.82
C ASP A 297 -32.84 -32.44 23.80
N GLY A 298 -32.39 -31.23 23.44
CA GLY A 298 -33.02 -29.99 23.95
C GLY A 298 -32.81 -29.58 25.43
N PHE A 299 -31.76 -30.02 26.13
CA PHE A 299 -31.56 -29.73 27.56
C PHE A 299 -30.09 -29.52 28.00
N ALA A 300 -29.83 -28.57 28.91
CA ALA A 300 -28.52 -28.27 29.50
C ALA A 300 -28.21 -29.19 30.70
N ARG A 301 -27.11 -29.95 30.67
CA ARG A 301 -26.70 -30.81 31.79
C ARG A 301 -25.19 -30.65 32.06
N TYR A 302 -24.78 -30.47 33.32
CA TYR A 302 -23.38 -30.69 33.76
C TYR A 302 -23.17 -32.20 33.89
N ARG A 303 -22.62 -32.84 32.86
CA ARG A 303 -22.43 -34.30 32.80
C ARG A 303 -21.07 -34.71 33.34
N PHE A 304 -21.05 -35.35 34.51
CA PHE A 304 -20.14 -36.47 34.71
C PHE A 304 -20.66 -37.60 33.81
N ASN A 305 -19.88 -38.03 32.82
CA ASN A 305 -20.31 -38.95 31.74
C ASN A 305 -20.98 -40.25 32.27
N TRP A 306 -22.17 -40.65 31.75
CA TRP A 306 -22.56 -42.04 31.34
C TRP A 306 -24.12 -42.26 31.24
N SER A 307 -24.56 -43.14 30.30
CA SER A 307 -25.89 -43.78 30.00
C SER A 307 -27.18 -42.93 29.91
N GLN A 308 -28.09 -43.36 29.03
CA GLN A 308 -29.34 -42.69 28.62
C GLN A 308 -30.49 -42.74 29.65
N THR A 309 -30.23 -43.24 30.86
CA THR A 309 -31.10 -43.17 32.06
C THR A 309 -30.18 -43.06 33.27
N ASP A 310 -30.62 -42.40 34.35
CA ASP A 310 -29.85 -42.17 35.59
C ASP A 310 -28.77 -41.06 35.51
N TYR A 311 -29.11 -39.87 35.00
CA TYR A 311 -28.14 -38.78 34.84
C TYR A 311 -27.60 -38.28 36.19
N PRO A 312 -26.29 -38.29 36.46
CA PRO A 312 -25.73 -37.72 37.69
C PRO A 312 -26.02 -36.21 37.77
N VAL A 313 -26.67 -35.77 38.84
CA VAL A 313 -27.01 -34.38 39.10
C VAL A 313 -26.63 -34.00 40.52
N ILE A 314 -26.15 -32.77 40.67
CA ILE A 314 -26.00 -32.08 41.94
C ILE A 314 -26.99 -30.91 41.93
N GLY A 315 -27.81 -30.79 42.96
CA GLY A 315 -28.79 -29.71 43.06
C GLY A 315 -29.23 -29.45 44.48
N THR A 316 -30.09 -28.44 44.67
CA THR A 316 -30.65 -28.12 45.98
C THR A 316 -31.77 -29.11 46.33
N ASP A 317 -31.78 -29.57 47.58
CA ASP A 317 -32.89 -30.31 48.17
C ASP A 317 -33.99 -29.33 48.64
N ALA A 318 -35.23 -29.79 48.77
CA ALA A 318 -36.34 -28.95 49.22
C ALA A 318 -36.20 -28.48 50.69
N THR A 319 -35.26 -29.08 51.43
CA THR A 319 -34.86 -28.68 52.78
C THR A 319 -33.81 -27.57 52.71
N ILE A 320 -34.04 -26.44 53.40
CA ILE A 320 -33.14 -25.27 53.43
C ILE A 320 -31.69 -25.70 53.69
N GLY A 321 -30.79 -25.37 52.76
CA GLY A 321 -29.33 -25.54 52.91
C GLY A 321 -28.78 -26.93 52.59
N ALA A 322 -29.59 -27.90 52.20
CA ALA A 322 -29.11 -29.23 51.82
C ALA A 322 -28.82 -29.33 50.31
N ILE A 323 -27.66 -29.91 49.97
CA ILE A 323 -27.30 -30.30 48.61
C ILE A 323 -27.70 -31.78 48.45
N ARG A 324 -28.28 -32.15 47.32
CA ARG A 324 -28.47 -33.55 46.93
C ARG A 324 -27.55 -33.89 45.77
N ILE A 325 -26.96 -35.09 45.86
CA ILE A 325 -26.18 -35.71 44.80
C ILE A 325 -26.90 -37.00 44.43
N GLY A 326 -27.21 -37.18 43.17
CA GLY A 326 -28.03 -38.31 42.76
C GLY A 326 -28.21 -38.37 41.26
N LYS A 327 -29.34 -38.94 40.86
CA LYS A 327 -29.73 -39.14 39.49
C LYS A 327 -31.15 -38.63 39.20
N CYS A 328 -31.36 -38.17 37.98
CA CYS A 328 -32.68 -37.75 37.50
C CYS A 328 -33.11 -38.51 36.23
N ASP A 329 -34.39 -38.44 35.90
CA ASP A 329 -34.94 -38.88 34.62
C ASP A 329 -34.69 -37.85 33.50
N ALA A 330 -35.23 -38.11 32.30
CA ALA A 330 -35.11 -37.19 31.16
C ALA A 330 -35.86 -35.86 31.35
N ASN A 331 -36.79 -35.78 32.31
CA ASN A 331 -37.66 -34.64 32.59
C ASN A 331 -37.21 -33.85 33.84
N TYR A 332 -35.99 -34.08 34.32
CA TYR A 332 -35.39 -33.45 35.50
C TYR A 332 -36.04 -33.83 36.85
N ASN A 333 -36.88 -34.86 36.89
CA ASN A 333 -37.36 -35.38 38.16
C ASN A 333 -36.30 -36.29 38.78
N TRP A 334 -36.09 -36.14 40.07
CA TRP A 334 -35.13 -36.96 40.80
C TRP A 334 -35.63 -38.41 40.88
N THR A 335 -34.85 -39.36 40.37
CA THR A 335 -35.20 -40.79 40.35
C THR A 335 -34.53 -41.56 41.49
N ALA A 336 -33.35 -41.13 41.93
CA ALA A 336 -32.75 -41.54 43.19
C ALA A 336 -31.70 -40.52 43.61
N TYR A 337 -31.59 -40.19 44.90
CA TYR A 337 -30.57 -39.26 45.36
C TYR A 337 -30.22 -39.52 46.81
N VAL A 338 -29.01 -39.10 47.17
CA VAL A 338 -28.58 -39.04 48.56
C VAL A 338 -28.57 -37.56 48.95
N PRO A 339 -29.33 -37.16 49.99
CA PRO A 339 -29.15 -35.85 50.57
C PRO A 339 -27.78 -35.81 51.23
N VAL A 340 -26.92 -34.90 50.78
CA VAL A 340 -25.64 -34.62 51.40
C VAL A 340 -25.88 -33.54 52.44
N ARG A 341 -25.91 -33.95 53.71
CA ARG A 341 -26.06 -33.05 54.86
C ARG A 341 -24.69 -32.81 55.49
N GLY A 342 -24.17 -31.59 55.37
CA GLY A 342 -23.04 -31.15 56.18
C GLY A 342 -23.54 -30.65 57.53
N GLY A 343 -23.25 -31.36 58.62
CA GLY A 343 -23.38 -30.84 59.99
C GLY A 343 -22.00 -30.50 60.57
N SER A 344 -21.93 -29.68 61.63
CA SER A 344 -20.67 -29.46 62.36
C SER A 344 -20.11 -30.79 62.88
N TYR A 345 -18.83 -31.07 62.59
CA TYR A 345 -18.12 -32.21 63.15
C TYR A 345 -18.10 -32.10 64.67
N THR A 346 -18.80 -32.98 65.38
CA THR A 346 -18.68 -33.13 66.83
C THR A 346 -17.93 -34.42 67.10
N ASN A 347 -16.87 -34.35 67.91
CA ASN A 347 -15.89 -35.39 68.23
C ASN A 347 -16.44 -36.65 68.95
N ALA A 348 -17.75 -36.92 68.83
CA ALA A 348 -18.44 -38.02 69.48
C ALA A 348 -18.42 -39.33 68.67
N SER A 349 -17.80 -39.35 67.49
CA SER A 349 -17.81 -40.51 66.58
C SER A 349 -16.48 -41.25 66.45
N ASP A 350 -15.45 -40.87 67.22
CA ASP A 350 -14.20 -41.64 67.31
C ASP A 350 -14.25 -42.48 68.61
N PRO A 351 -14.59 -43.79 68.55
CA PRO A 351 -14.59 -44.60 69.75
C PRO A 351 -13.13 -44.82 70.18
N TYR A 352 -12.70 -44.14 71.24
CA TYR A 352 -11.61 -44.64 72.07
C TYR A 352 -12.01 -46.04 72.55
N GLU A 353 -11.41 -47.08 72.00
CA GLU A 353 -11.40 -48.42 72.58
C GLU A 353 -10.69 -48.33 73.94
N ASN A 354 -11.47 -48.18 75.00
CA ASN A 354 -11.08 -48.66 76.32
C ASN A 354 -11.62 -50.09 76.44
N GLU A 355 -10.84 -51.06 75.97
CA GLU A 355 -10.99 -52.45 76.39
C GLU A 355 -10.77 -52.51 77.92
N THR A 356 -11.79 -52.99 78.63
CA THR A 356 -11.68 -53.43 80.03
C THR A 356 -11.61 -54.94 80.06
#